data_AF-A0A942E6F6-F1
#
_entry.id   AF-A0A942E6F6-F1
#
_cell.length_a   1.000
_cell.length_b   1.000
_cell.length_c   1.000
_cell.angle_alpha   90.00
_cell.angle_beta   90.00
_cell.angle_gamma   90.00
#
_symmetry.space_group_name_H-M   'P 1'
#
loop_
_entity.id
_entity.type
_entity.pdbx_description
1 polymer ?
#
loop_
_entity_poly.entity_id
_entity_poly.type
_entity_poly.pdbx_seq_one_letter_code
_entity_poly.pdbx_strand_id
1 'polypeptide(L)'
;MSQAANRSEPSAAAARPTNRAGRPAVRPFAGLLDVVIVEDPATFTFPGSIRRSSVVAGWTWVCRDICSDFISPDEIADGSLTSAVLEPQLPKIMARMKEALEKADADPETARRLRTMLGSDEARDALPQILSALRARPLLAKATAFGKAINNIGEDSALGVALQSMPLRDPPLAALLFHAAMRQIVNPTRLVTTVIKLSGNATEASVARSGFAPVVDAMLAHAQNQIYLLQPSGPFADIDLICRGLDRFHRLVRALTGYIEFERGSTWAAILSSLTKQVSDRIEPRLRDVVPDLNQALRRGRDASTDRLDNDRLLAAINGIYLLATVRECRASMALNAVFDQAWSQSGEALEMQLQRNLDLIRQNPADPIISARLDAGIKMAEVRFNPEYAETLKRARASAQRAN
;
A
#
# COMPACT_ATOMS: atom_id res chain seq x y z
N MET A 1 -16.39 -68.44 16.93
CA MET A 1 -15.66 -67.32 16.30
C MET A 1 -16.03 -67.30 14.82
N SER A 2 -16.93 -66.41 14.42
CA SER A 2 -17.43 -66.33 13.05
C SER A 2 -17.46 -64.85 12.66
N GLN A 3 -16.60 -64.45 11.71
CA GLN A 3 -16.56 -63.10 11.16
C GLN A 3 -17.60 -62.99 10.04
N ALA A 4 -18.61 -62.17 10.26
CA ALA A 4 -19.48 -61.65 9.21
C ALA A 4 -18.94 -60.29 8.76
N ALA A 5 -18.63 -60.19 7.47
CA ALA A 5 -18.18 -58.98 6.80
C ALA A 5 -19.35 -58.02 6.60
N ASN A 6 -19.29 -56.84 7.23
CA ASN A 6 -20.27 -55.78 7.05
C ASN A 6 -19.75 -54.77 6.01
N ARG A 7 -20.46 -54.70 4.88
CA ARG A 7 -20.33 -53.66 3.86
C ARG A 7 -20.70 -52.31 4.48
N SER A 8 -19.85 -51.30 4.30
CA SER A 8 -20.16 -49.92 4.65
C SER A 8 -20.36 -49.13 3.35
N GLU A 9 -21.54 -48.57 3.18
CA GLU A 9 -21.89 -47.64 2.10
C GLU A 9 -21.08 -46.32 2.24
N PRO A 10 -20.66 -45.70 1.14
CA PRO A 10 -19.96 -44.42 1.19
C PRO A 10 -20.95 -43.28 1.49
N SER A 11 -20.87 -42.76 2.72
CA SER A 11 -21.54 -41.54 3.16
C SER A 11 -21.15 -40.37 2.26
N ALA A 12 -22.16 -39.76 1.63
CA ALA A 12 -22.02 -38.60 0.76
C ALA A 12 -21.43 -37.42 1.55
N ALA A 13 -20.17 -37.08 1.24
CA ALA A 13 -19.52 -35.89 1.75
C ALA A 13 -20.31 -34.65 1.31
N ALA A 14 -20.89 -33.94 2.28
CA ALA A 14 -21.58 -32.68 2.06
C ALA A 14 -20.64 -31.70 1.35
N ALA A 15 -20.99 -31.33 0.13
CA ALA A 15 -20.32 -30.29 -0.64
C ALA A 15 -20.39 -28.97 0.14
N ARG A 16 -19.22 -28.47 0.56
CA ARG A 16 -19.09 -27.08 1.05
C ARG A 16 -19.50 -26.15 -0.09
N PRO A 17 -20.47 -25.24 0.10
CA PRO A 17 -20.83 -24.30 -0.95
C PRO A 17 -19.69 -23.30 -1.16
N THR A 18 -18.94 -23.51 -2.24
CA THR A 18 -18.08 -22.53 -2.88
C THR A 18 -18.96 -21.49 -3.57
N ASN A 19 -19.45 -20.50 -2.80
CA ASN A 19 -20.04 -19.30 -3.38
C ASN A 19 -19.92 -18.11 -2.42
N ARG A 20 -18.71 -17.56 -2.27
CA ARG A 20 -18.49 -16.16 -1.85
C ARG A 20 -18.36 -15.31 -3.12
N ALA A 21 -19.38 -15.35 -3.97
CA ALA A 21 -19.55 -14.34 -4.99
C ALA A 21 -20.11 -13.07 -4.32
N GLY A 22 -19.31 -12.00 -4.27
CA GLY A 22 -19.80 -10.63 -4.31
C GLY A 22 -20.47 -10.02 -3.07
N ARG A 23 -20.26 -10.50 -1.84
CA ARG A 23 -20.65 -9.67 -0.68
C ARG A 23 -19.77 -8.41 -0.66
N PRO A 24 -20.35 -7.19 -0.67
CA PRO A 24 -19.58 -5.97 -0.56
C PRO A 24 -18.76 -6.02 0.73
N ALA A 25 -17.48 -5.65 0.65
CA ALA A 25 -16.63 -5.56 1.83
C ALA A 25 -17.28 -4.58 2.81
N VAL A 26 -17.59 -5.04 4.03
CA VAL A 26 -18.23 -4.22 5.07
C VAL A 26 -17.35 -2.98 5.30
N ARG A 27 -17.90 -1.79 5.05
CA ARG A 27 -17.23 -0.51 5.31
C ARG A 27 -17.58 -0.05 6.72
N PRO A 28 -16.64 -0.07 7.67
CA PRO A 28 -16.92 0.38 9.03
C PRO A 28 -17.49 1.79 9.06
N PHE A 29 -18.49 2.04 9.90
CA PHE A 29 -19.20 3.33 9.99
C PHE A 29 -19.66 3.85 8.62
N ALA A 30 -20.11 2.95 7.74
CA ALA A 30 -20.56 3.24 6.38
C ALA A 30 -19.54 4.05 5.54
N GLY A 31 -18.25 3.93 5.83
CA GLY A 31 -17.16 4.60 5.12
C GLY A 31 -16.90 6.05 5.55
N LEU A 32 -17.59 6.57 6.57
CA LEU A 32 -17.43 7.96 7.04
C LEU A 32 -16.01 8.27 7.54
N LEU A 33 -15.27 7.25 7.97
CA LEU A 33 -13.91 7.39 8.52
C LEU A 33 -12.81 6.92 7.56
N ASP A 34 -13.15 6.53 6.33
CA ASP A 34 -12.18 5.91 5.40
C ASP A 34 -10.95 6.77 5.08
N VAL A 35 -11.06 8.08 5.26
CA VAL A 35 -9.95 9.04 5.02
C VAL A 35 -8.93 9.09 6.15
N VAL A 36 -9.24 8.53 7.33
CA VAL A 36 -8.32 8.41 8.48
C VAL A 36 -7.94 6.97 8.81
N ILE A 37 -8.39 6.01 7.99
CA ILE A 37 -8.04 4.60 8.17
C ILE A 37 -6.72 4.29 7.47
N VAL A 38 -5.84 3.58 8.19
CA VAL A 38 -4.64 2.94 7.65
C VAL A 38 -4.80 1.43 7.67
N GLU A 39 -4.21 0.76 6.68
CA GLU A 39 -4.25 -0.69 6.55
C GLU A 39 -3.27 -1.38 7.49
N ASP A 40 -3.63 -2.60 7.89
CA ASP A 40 -2.73 -3.49 8.60
C ASP A 40 -1.77 -4.19 7.60
N PRO A 41 -0.51 -4.50 7.97
CA PRO A 41 0.11 -4.25 9.28
C PRO A 41 0.59 -2.80 9.43
N ALA A 42 0.29 -2.19 10.58
CA ALA A 42 0.75 -0.86 10.96
C ALA A 42 1.63 -0.96 12.22
N THR A 43 2.93 -0.68 12.10
CA THR A 43 3.88 -0.78 13.23
C THR A 43 3.71 0.38 14.21
N PHE A 44 3.58 1.59 13.68
CA PHE A 44 3.50 2.82 14.44
C PHE A 44 2.06 3.33 14.48
N THR A 45 1.72 3.95 15.60
CA THR A 45 0.44 4.64 15.80
C THR A 45 0.67 6.14 15.64
N PHE A 46 -0.21 6.79 14.89
CA PHE A 46 -0.17 8.24 14.69
C PHE A 46 -1.48 8.88 15.14
N PRO A 47 -1.47 10.07 15.76
CA PRO A 47 -2.68 10.72 16.27
C PRO A 47 -3.76 10.98 15.21
N GLY A 48 -3.37 11.12 13.93
CA GLY A 48 -4.27 11.38 12.81
C GLY A 48 -4.84 10.14 12.10
N SER A 49 -4.42 8.94 12.47
CA SER A 49 -4.75 7.70 11.75
C SER A 49 -5.22 6.58 12.68
N ILE A 50 -6.13 5.74 12.20
CA ILE A 50 -6.69 4.62 12.95
C ILE A 50 -6.51 3.33 12.14
N ARG A 51 -6.04 2.25 12.76
CA ARG A 51 -5.86 0.95 12.08
C ARG A 51 -7.20 0.37 11.66
N ARG A 52 -7.27 -0.21 10.46
CA ARG A 52 -8.49 -0.84 9.94
C ARG A 52 -9.03 -1.89 10.90
N SER A 53 -8.17 -2.78 11.40
CA SER A 53 -8.52 -3.79 12.40
C SER A 53 -9.25 -3.20 13.62
N SER A 54 -8.72 -2.12 14.20
CA SER A 54 -9.33 -1.42 15.34
C SER A 54 -10.67 -0.77 14.99
N VAL A 55 -10.81 -0.15 13.81
CA VAL A 55 -12.09 0.45 13.39
C VAL A 55 -13.14 -0.62 13.12
N VAL A 56 -12.77 -1.75 12.52
CA VAL A 56 -13.67 -2.89 12.30
C VAL A 56 -14.15 -3.47 13.63
N ALA A 57 -13.25 -3.65 14.59
CA ALA A 57 -13.58 -4.14 15.93
C ALA A 57 -14.54 -3.17 16.65
N GLY A 58 -14.21 -1.87 16.65
CA GLY A 58 -15.07 -0.83 17.22
C GLY A 58 -16.45 -0.76 16.56
N TRP A 59 -16.51 -0.88 15.22
CA TRP A 59 -17.77 -0.89 14.49
C TRP A 59 -18.62 -2.13 14.79
N THR A 60 -18.00 -3.30 14.85
CA THR A 60 -18.66 -4.55 15.23
C THR A 60 -19.26 -4.45 16.62
N TRP A 61 -18.50 -3.91 17.58
CA TRP A 61 -18.98 -3.65 18.94
C TRP A 61 -20.16 -2.67 18.98
N VAL A 62 -20.08 -1.56 18.24
CA VAL A 62 -21.19 -0.60 18.14
C VAL A 62 -22.46 -1.26 17.64
N CYS A 63 -22.40 -2.03 16.55
CA CYS A 63 -23.58 -2.63 15.94
C CYS A 63 -24.15 -3.77 16.78
N ARG A 64 -23.29 -4.63 17.34
CA ARG A 64 -23.70 -5.81 18.10
C ARG A 64 -24.20 -5.46 19.49
N ASP A 65 -23.48 -4.58 20.19
CA ASP A 65 -23.60 -4.45 21.64
C ASP A 65 -24.24 -3.13 22.10
N ILE A 66 -24.07 -2.05 21.33
CA ILE A 66 -24.52 -0.71 21.76
C ILE A 66 -25.78 -0.25 21.05
N CYS A 67 -25.89 -0.53 19.75
CA CYS A 67 -26.89 0.05 18.85
C CYS A 67 -27.69 -1.03 18.11
N SER A 68 -27.70 -2.27 18.62
CA SER A 68 -28.43 -3.40 18.01
C SER A 68 -29.95 -3.21 17.99
N ASP A 69 -30.47 -2.25 18.75
CA ASP A 69 -31.87 -1.84 18.75
C ASP A 69 -32.28 -1.01 17.53
N PHE A 70 -31.34 -0.40 16.79
CA PHE A 70 -31.66 0.43 15.63
C PHE A 70 -30.68 0.34 14.45
N ILE A 71 -29.61 -0.45 14.55
CA ILE A 71 -28.75 -0.81 13.42
C ILE A 71 -29.00 -2.29 13.14
N SER A 72 -29.64 -2.59 12.01
CA SER A 72 -29.93 -3.97 11.65
C SER A 72 -28.67 -4.69 11.13
N PRO A 73 -28.38 -5.93 11.57
CA PRO A 73 -27.33 -6.75 10.97
C PRO A 73 -27.54 -6.99 9.47
N ASP A 74 -28.80 -7.04 9.02
CA ASP A 74 -29.15 -7.27 7.61
C ASP A 74 -28.75 -6.06 6.75
N GLU A 75 -28.98 -4.84 7.23
CA GLU A 75 -28.60 -3.59 6.54
C GLU A 75 -27.09 -3.45 6.35
N ILE A 76 -26.31 -4.03 7.27
CA ILE A 76 -24.85 -4.09 7.17
C ILE A 76 -24.44 -5.16 6.15
N ALA A 77 -25.10 -6.32 6.17
CA ALA A 77 -24.76 -7.46 5.34
C ALA A 77 -25.13 -7.27 3.86
N ASP A 78 -26.22 -6.56 3.58
CA ASP A 78 -26.66 -6.23 2.22
C ASP A 78 -26.09 -4.90 1.70
N GLY A 79 -25.49 -4.09 2.56
CA GLY A 79 -24.86 -2.82 2.21
C GLY A 79 -25.82 -1.63 2.06
N SER A 80 -27.07 -1.78 2.48
CA SER A 80 -28.08 -0.70 2.49
C SER A 80 -27.81 0.37 3.55
N LEU A 81 -27.00 0.06 4.58
CA LEU A 81 -26.52 1.04 5.56
C LEU A 81 -25.47 1.98 4.94
N THR A 82 -25.93 2.96 4.17
CA THR A 82 -25.08 4.00 3.57
C THR A 82 -24.71 5.10 4.59
N SER A 83 -23.70 5.91 4.26
CA SER A 83 -23.32 7.06 5.08
C SER A 83 -24.49 8.03 5.29
N ALA A 84 -25.34 8.23 4.28
CA ALA A 84 -26.52 9.10 4.37
C ALA A 84 -27.59 8.57 5.34
N VAL A 85 -27.73 7.24 5.45
CA VAL A 85 -28.65 6.59 6.41
C VAL A 85 -28.07 6.63 7.81
N LEU A 86 -26.75 6.46 7.95
CA LEU A 86 -26.08 6.47 9.25
C LEU A 86 -25.98 7.88 9.86
N GLU A 87 -25.80 8.92 9.03
CA GLU A 87 -25.52 10.30 9.46
C GLU A 87 -26.50 10.85 10.52
N PRO A 88 -27.83 10.70 10.38
CA PRO A 88 -28.80 11.18 11.38
C PRO A 88 -28.72 10.42 12.71
N GLN A 89 -28.23 9.17 12.70
CA GLN A 89 -28.11 8.32 13.89
C GLN A 89 -26.81 8.55 14.66
N LEU A 90 -25.80 9.19 14.04
CA LEU A 90 -24.48 9.37 14.63
C LEU A 90 -24.48 10.06 16.00
N PRO A 91 -25.25 11.12 16.27
CA PRO A 91 -25.28 11.72 17.60
C PRO A 91 -25.67 10.70 18.69
N LYS A 92 -26.65 9.84 18.40
CA LYS A 92 -27.10 8.78 19.31
C LYS A 92 -26.02 7.70 19.48
N ILE A 93 -25.41 7.25 18.38
CA ILE A 93 -24.32 6.27 18.40
C ILE A 93 -23.15 6.79 19.25
N MET A 94 -22.71 8.03 19.01
CA MET A 94 -21.59 8.64 19.71
C MET A 94 -21.87 8.86 21.19
N ALA A 95 -23.11 9.23 21.55
CA ALA A 95 -23.52 9.36 22.94
C ALA A 95 -23.41 8.02 23.69
N ARG A 96 -23.93 6.94 23.09
CA ARG A 96 -23.87 5.61 23.72
C ARG A 96 -22.45 5.04 23.77
N MET A 97 -21.64 5.27 22.74
CA MET A 97 -20.21 4.93 22.77
C MET A 97 -19.51 5.64 23.92
N LYS A 98 -19.74 6.96 24.09
CA LYS A 98 -19.16 7.75 25.17
C LYS A 98 -19.58 7.22 26.55
N GLU A 99 -20.86 6.96 26.75
CA GLU A 99 -21.39 6.42 28.01
C GLU A 99 -20.78 5.04 28.33
N ALA A 100 -20.66 4.16 27.34
CA ALA A 100 -20.06 2.84 27.52
C ALA A 100 -18.56 2.93 27.88
N LEU A 101 -17.83 3.89 27.30
CA LEU A 101 -16.44 4.15 27.67
C LEU A 101 -16.32 4.70 29.08
N GLU A 102 -17.15 5.67 29.47
CA GLU A 102 -17.15 6.24 30.82
C GLU A 102 -17.45 5.17 31.89
N LYS A 103 -18.39 4.24 31.61
CA LYS A 103 -18.65 3.09 32.49
C LYS A 103 -17.45 2.15 32.58
N ALA A 104 -16.80 1.86 31.46
CA ALA A 104 -15.60 1.03 31.45
C ALA A 104 -14.42 1.69 32.17
N ASP A 105 -14.30 3.01 32.13
CA ASP A 105 -13.22 3.73 32.83
C ASP A 105 -13.48 3.81 34.35
N ALA A 106 -14.74 3.80 34.76
CA ALA A 106 -15.14 3.81 36.18
C ALA A 106 -15.11 2.43 36.85
N ASP A 107 -15.26 1.34 36.09
CA ASP A 107 -15.33 -0.03 36.64
C ASP A 107 -14.34 -0.99 35.93
N PRO A 108 -13.34 -1.55 36.66
CA PRO A 108 -12.38 -2.50 36.11
C PRO A 108 -12.99 -3.75 35.48
N GLU A 109 -14.11 -4.24 36.02
CA GLU A 109 -14.78 -5.44 35.49
C GLU A 109 -15.45 -5.13 34.15
N THR A 110 -16.14 -3.99 34.05
CA THR A 110 -16.67 -3.47 32.79
C THR A 110 -15.55 -3.20 31.77
N ALA A 111 -14.40 -2.67 32.21
CA ALA A 111 -13.22 -2.50 31.36
C ALA A 111 -12.73 -3.83 30.78
N ARG A 112 -12.65 -4.87 31.60
CA ARG A 112 -12.24 -6.22 31.19
C ARG A 112 -13.22 -6.85 30.21
N ARG A 113 -14.53 -6.67 30.43
CA ARG A 113 -15.57 -7.13 29.50
C ARG A 113 -15.45 -6.44 28.16
N LEU A 114 -15.27 -5.11 28.15
CA LEU A 114 -15.11 -4.35 26.92
C LEU A 114 -13.89 -4.82 26.11
N ARG A 115 -12.73 -5.05 26.75
CA ARG A 115 -11.55 -5.64 26.09
C ARG A 115 -11.86 -7.00 25.46
N THR A 116 -12.55 -7.86 26.20
CA THR A 116 -12.99 -9.18 25.72
C THR A 116 -13.90 -9.07 24.49
N MET A 117 -14.83 -8.11 24.50
CA MET A 117 -15.78 -7.89 23.41
C MET A 117 -15.14 -7.36 22.12
N LEU A 118 -14.07 -6.56 22.25
CA LEU A 118 -13.29 -5.99 21.14
C LEU A 118 -12.21 -6.95 20.62
N GLY A 119 -11.77 -7.89 21.45
CA GLY A 119 -10.80 -8.93 21.09
C GLY A 119 -9.34 -8.49 21.09
N SER A 120 -9.03 -7.22 21.42
CA SER A 120 -7.66 -6.71 21.55
C SER A 120 -7.61 -5.44 22.41
N ASP A 121 -6.47 -5.20 23.06
CA ASP A 121 -6.22 -3.96 23.80
C ASP A 121 -6.05 -2.78 22.83
N GLU A 122 -5.44 -3.00 21.66
CA GLU A 122 -5.27 -1.98 20.63
C GLU A 122 -6.61 -1.46 20.09
N ALA A 123 -7.62 -2.34 19.94
CA ALA A 123 -8.96 -1.91 19.56
C ALA A 123 -9.62 -1.07 20.66
N ARG A 124 -9.37 -1.38 21.95
CA ARG A 124 -9.87 -0.60 23.08
C ARG A 124 -9.23 0.79 23.13
N ASP A 125 -7.93 0.86 22.94
CA ASP A 125 -7.16 2.11 22.96
C ASP A 125 -7.51 3.02 21.78
N ALA A 126 -7.98 2.46 20.66
CA ALA A 126 -8.44 3.21 19.50
C ALA A 126 -9.83 3.86 19.67
N LEU A 127 -10.68 3.41 20.60
CA LEU A 127 -12.06 3.90 20.73
C LEU A 127 -12.16 5.43 20.97
N PRO A 128 -11.34 6.07 21.83
CA PRO A 128 -11.34 7.52 21.98
C PRO A 128 -10.96 8.25 20.69
N GLN A 129 -10.05 7.69 19.88
CA GLN A 129 -9.65 8.25 18.60
C GLN A 129 -10.76 8.11 17.56
N ILE A 130 -11.45 6.96 17.51
CA ILE A 130 -12.64 6.74 16.68
C ILE A 130 -13.73 7.76 17.01
N LEU A 131 -14.03 7.97 18.30
CA LEU A 131 -14.99 8.98 18.73
C LEU A 131 -14.58 10.39 18.31
N SER A 132 -13.29 10.73 18.43
CA SER A 132 -12.77 12.03 18.02
C SER A 132 -12.88 12.23 16.51
N ALA A 133 -12.58 11.20 15.71
CA ALA A 133 -12.76 11.23 14.26
C ALA A 133 -14.24 11.36 13.86
N LEU A 134 -15.16 10.66 14.54
CA LEU A 134 -16.61 10.80 14.32
C LEU A 134 -17.12 12.20 14.67
N ARG A 135 -16.57 12.87 15.69
CA ARG A 135 -16.87 14.29 15.98
C ARG A 135 -16.35 15.20 14.87
N ALA A 136 -15.13 14.95 14.40
CA ALA A 136 -14.46 15.76 13.38
C ALA A 136 -14.93 15.47 11.94
N ARG A 137 -15.78 14.46 11.72
CA ARG A 137 -16.17 13.98 10.38
C ARG A 137 -16.60 15.06 9.37
N PRO A 138 -17.34 16.14 9.71
CA PRO A 138 -17.71 17.14 8.71
C PRO A 138 -16.49 17.94 8.23
N LEU A 139 -15.45 18.03 9.06
CA LEU A 139 -14.18 18.67 8.74
C LEU A 139 -13.26 17.74 7.94
N LEU A 140 -13.37 16.42 8.08
CA LEU A 140 -12.59 15.46 7.28
C LEU A 140 -12.87 15.59 5.78
N ALA A 141 -14.14 15.82 5.41
CA ALA A 141 -14.52 16.10 4.03
C ALA A 141 -13.86 17.40 3.51
N LYS A 142 -13.87 18.46 4.33
CA LYS A 142 -13.19 19.73 4.00
C LYS A 142 -11.68 19.57 3.88
N ALA A 143 -11.06 18.79 4.76
CA ALA A 143 -9.64 18.48 4.71
C ALA A 143 -9.26 17.69 3.45
N THR A 144 -10.12 16.76 3.02
CA THR A 144 -9.94 16.04 1.75
C THR A 144 -10.00 17.01 0.57
N ALA A 145 -10.97 17.93 0.55
CA ALA A 145 -11.07 18.97 -0.48
C ALA A 145 -9.85 19.91 -0.46
N PHE A 146 -9.36 20.28 0.73
CA PHE A 146 -8.14 21.06 0.92
C PHE A 146 -6.92 20.37 0.31
N GLY A 147 -6.71 19.07 0.58
CA GLY A 147 -5.59 18.31 0.00
C GLY A 147 -5.63 18.28 -1.54
N LYS A 148 -6.83 18.20 -2.13
CA LYS A 148 -7.01 18.33 -3.59
C LYS A 148 -6.67 19.74 -4.09
N ALA A 149 -7.16 20.76 -3.39
CA ALA A 149 -6.95 22.16 -3.76
C ALA A 149 -5.47 22.54 -3.75
N ILE A 150 -4.68 22.04 -2.79
CA ILE A 150 -3.23 22.26 -2.72
C ILE A 150 -2.53 21.93 -4.04
N ASN A 151 -2.95 20.86 -4.73
CA ASN A 151 -2.30 20.46 -5.98
C ASN A 151 -2.37 21.55 -7.07
N ASN A 152 -3.39 22.42 -7.02
CA ASN A 152 -3.63 23.48 -8.00
C ASN A 152 -3.13 24.87 -7.56
N ILE A 153 -2.69 25.02 -6.30
CA ILE A 153 -2.12 26.29 -5.82
C ILE A 153 -0.73 26.45 -6.43
N GLY A 154 -0.57 27.44 -7.32
CA GLY A 154 0.73 27.76 -7.93
C GLY A 154 1.62 28.66 -7.07
N GLU A 155 1.03 29.49 -6.22
CA GLU A 155 1.75 30.49 -5.42
C GLU A 155 2.06 29.99 -4.00
N ASP A 156 3.34 30.07 -3.61
CA ASP A 156 3.81 29.62 -2.29
C ASP A 156 3.19 30.41 -1.12
N SER A 157 2.91 31.70 -1.31
CA SER A 157 2.25 32.56 -0.32
C SER A 157 0.82 32.08 -0.04
N ALA A 158 0.07 31.75 -1.08
CA ALA A 158 -1.29 31.21 -0.97
C ALA A 158 -1.30 29.85 -0.28
N LEU A 159 -0.32 28.98 -0.56
CA LEU A 159 -0.16 27.72 0.16
C LEU A 159 0.16 27.96 1.63
N GLY A 160 1.01 28.94 1.95
CA GLY A 160 1.33 29.33 3.32
C GLY A 160 0.10 29.75 4.12
N VAL A 161 -0.72 30.65 3.56
CA VAL A 161 -1.99 31.09 4.16
C VAL A 161 -2.95 29.91 4.35
N ALA A 162 -3.06 29.04 3.35
CA ALA A 162 -3.90 27.85 3.41
C ALA A 162 -3.47 26.91 4.57
N LEU A 163 -2.17 26.71 4.77
CA LEU A 163 -1.66 25.90 5.89
C LEU A 163 -1.91 26.54 7.26
N GLN A 164 -1.79 27.86 7.36
CA GLN A 164 -2.09 28.59 8.60
C GLN A 164 -3.58 28.60 8.95
N SER A 165 -4.47 28.31 7.99
CA SER A 165 -5.92 28.17 8.24
C SER A 165 -6.30 26.86 8.94
N MET A 166 -5.38 25.88 9.01
CA MET A 166 -5.58 24.66 9.78
C MET A 166 -5.56 24.95 11.28
N PRO A 167 -6.21 24.13 12.12
CA PRO A 167 -6.28 24.35 13.56
C PRO A 167 -4.96 23.96 14.26
N LEU A 168 -3.84 24.61 13.93
CA LEU A 168 -2.50 24.28 14.43
C LEU A 168 -2.37 24.37 15.96
N ARG A 169 -3.28 25.09 16.62
CA ARG A 169 -3.37 25.20 18.09
C ARG A 169 -4.12 24.04 18.76
N ASP A 170 -4.76 23.18 17.97
CA ASP A 170 -5.42 21.95 18.41
C ASP A 170 -4.74 20.75 17.70
N PRO A 171 -3.61 20.25 18.23
CA PRO A 171 -2.82 19.21 17.58
C PRO A 171 -3.62 17.92 17.30
N PRO A 172 -4.49 17.41 18.18
CA PRO A 172 -5.35 16.26 17.89
C PRO A 172 -6.25 16.46 16.67
N LEU A 173 -6.94 17.60 16.57
CA LEU A 173 -7.78 17.88 15.41
C LEU A 173 -6.93 18.09 14.15
N ALA A 174 -5.84 18.85 14.25
CA ALA A 174 -4.91 19.07 13.14
C ALA A 174 -4.37 17.74 12.58
N ALA A 175 -4.04 16.77 13.44
CA ALA A 175 -3.57 15.46 13.01
C ALA A 175 -4.60 14.71 12.15
N LEU A 176 -5.87 14.70 12.54
CA LEU A 176 -6.93 14.08 11.75
C LEU A 176 -7.12 14.79 10.40
N LEU A 177 -7.12 16.13 10.39
CA LEU A 177 -7.30 16.91 9.16
C LEU A 177 -6.11 16.77 8.21
N PHE A 178 -4.87 16.87 8.70
CA PHE A 178 -3.69 16.69 7.86
C PHE A 178 -3.57 15.27 7.35
N HIS A 179 -3.92 14.25 8.14
CA HIS A 179 -3.94 12.88 7.66
C HIS A 179 -4.95 12.70 6.52
N ALA A 180 -6.17 13.22 6.66
CA ALA A 180 -7.19 13.17 5.61
C ALA A 180 -6.76 13.94 4.34
N ALA A 181 -6.15 15.12 4.50
CA ALA A 181 -5.66 15.93 3.41
C ALA A 181 -4.49 15.26 2.66
N MET A 182 -3.53 14.69 3.40
CA MET A 182 -2.29 14.13 2.86
C MET A 182 -2.54 13.04 1.81
N ARG A 183 -3.62 12.27 1.96
CA ARG A 183 -4.03 11.25 0.98
C ARG A 183 -4.23 11.82 -0.43
N GLN A 184 -4.62 13.09 -0.54
CA GLN A 184 -4.93 13.76 -1.81
C GLN A 184 -3.77 14.58 -2.37
N ILE A 185 -2.72 14.82 -1.57
CA ILE A 185 -1.58 15.66 -1.96
C ILE A 185 -0.65 14.85 -2.86
N VAL A 186 -0.45 15.30 -4.10
CA VAL A 186 0.40 14.60 -5.10
C VAL A 186 1.89 14.92 -4.88
N ASN A 187 2.21 16.18 -4.55
CA ASN A 187 3.58 16.63 -4.35
C ASN A 187 3.84 17.01 -2.87
N PRO A 188 4.28 16.05 -2.03
CA PRO A 188 4.56 16.29 -0.62
C PRO A 188 5.77 17.22 -0.38
N THR A 189 6.70 17.33 -1.33
CA THR A 189 7.88 18.22 -1.20
C THR A 189 7.50 19.69 -1.11
N ARG A 190 6.51 20.13 -1.91
CA ARG A 190 6.03 21.53 -1.89
C ARG A 190 5.39 21.90 -0.56
N LEU A 191 4.72 20.94 0.07
CA LEU A 191 4.16 21.09 1.40
C LEU A 191 5.25 21.27 2.46
N VAL A 192 6.25 20.39 2.49
CA VAL A 192 7.35 20.44 3.47
C VAL A 192 8.16 21.72 3.34
N THR A 193 8.53 22.12 2.12
CA THR A 193 9.28 23.36 1.88
C THR A 193 8.51 24.60 2.33
N THR A 194 7.18 24.62 2.15
CA THR A 194 6.34 25.72 2.66
C THR A 194 6.27 25.69 4.19
N VAL A 195 6.12 24.52 4.81
CA VAL A 195 6.16 24.37 6.27
C VAL A 195 7.48 24.88 6.85
N ILE A 196 8.61 24.61 6.20
CA ILE A 196 9.92 25.11 6.62
C ILE A 196 9.98 26.63 6.54
N LYS A 197 9.50 27.23 5.43
CA LYS A 197 9.42 28.69 5.28
C LYS A 197 8.58 29.32 6.41
N LEU A 198 7.44 28.72 6.75
CA LEU A 198 6.59 29.18 7.85
C LEU A 198 7.20 28.96 9.24
N SER A 199 8.03 27.92 9.39
CA SER A 199 8.70 27.59 10.66
C SER A 199 9.98 28.40 10.90
N GLY A 200 10.47 29.11 9.88
CA GLY A 200 11.68 29.93 9.92
C GLY A 200 13.00 29.15 9.89
N ASN A 201 12.98 27.82 10.09
CA ASN A 201 14.15 26.96 10.02
C ASN A 201 13.73 25.51 9.64
N ALA A 202 14.65 24.77 9.04
CA ALA A 202 14.48 23.39 8.57
C ALA A 202 14.65 22.32 9.66
N THR A 203 14.89 22.70 10.91
CA THR A 203 15.08 21.74 12.00
C THR A 203 13.75 21.15 12.49
N GLU A 204 13.75 19.86 12.84
CA GLU A 204 12.63 19.14 13.45
C GLU A 204 11.98 19.95 14.60
N ALA A 205 12.80 20.50 15.49
CA ALA A 205 12.33 21.28 16.62
C ALA A 205 11.60 22.57 16.20
N SER A 206 12.01 23.21 15.10
CA SER A 206 11.35 24.43 14.60
C SER A 206 10.01 24.12 13.95
N VAL A 207 9.95 23.03 13.18
CA VAL A 207 8.69 22.51 12.59
C VAL A 207 7.69 22.17 13.69
N ALA A 208 8.13 21.46 14.73
CA ALA A 208 7.28 21.08 15.86
C ALA A 208 6.77 22.29 16.65
N ARG A 209 7.66 23.23 17.02
CA ARG A 209 7.29 24.45 17.74
C ARG A 209 6.31 25.34 16.98
N SER A 210 6.35 25.31 15.65
CA SER A 210 5.45 26.05 14.77
C SER A 210 4.07 25.38 14.60
N GLY A 211 3.83 24.26 15.26
CA GLY A 211 2.57 23.53 15.23
C GLY A 211 2.40 22.59 14.02
N PHE A 212 3.45 22.36 13.24
CA PHE A 212 3.40 21.53 12.04
C PHE A 212 3.81 20.07 12.25
N ALA A 213 4.04 19.63 13.50
CA ALA A 213 4.26 18.22 13.82
C ALA A 213 3.19 17.27 13.23
N PRO A 214 1.89 17.59 13.27
CA PRO A 214 0.85 16.78 12.63
C PRO A 214 1.02 16.54 11.12
N VAL A 215 1.71 17.43 10.40
CA VAL A 215 2.01 17.25 8.96
C VAL A 215 3.04 16.14 8.79
N VAL A 216 4.09 16.15 9.59
CA VAL A 216 5.14 15.13 9.56
C VAL A 216 4.56 13.77 9.96
N ASP A 217 3.77 13.71 11.03
CA ASP A 217 3.07 12.50 11.46
C ASP A 217 2.16 11.95 10.36
N ALA A 218 1.41 12.81 9.67
CA ALA A 218 0.58 12.41 8.54
C ALA A 218 1.43 11.81 7.40
N MET A 219 2.56 12.43 7.05
CA MET A 219 3.45 11.91 6.01
C MET A 219 4.02 10.53 6.36
N LEU A 220 4.43 10.34 7.62
CA LEU A 220 4.94 9.07 8.12
C LEU A 220 3.85 7.99 8.15
N ALA A 221 2.63 8.34 8.58
CA ALA A 221 1.48 7.45 8.55
C ALA A 221 1.15 7.00 7.12
N HIS A 222 1.17 7.93 6.15
CA HIS A 222 0.94 7.60 4.74
C HIS A 222 2.07 6.79 4.13
N ALA A 223 3.32 7.02 4.53
CA ALA A 223 4.47 6.22 4.10
C ALA A 223 4.35 4.78 4.64
N GLN A 224 4.03 4.60 5.92
CA GLN A 224 3.72 3.29 6.49
C GLN A 224 2.58 2.61 5.75
N ASN A 225 1.53 3.36 5.41
CA ASN A 225 0.37 2.83 4.69
C ASN A 225 0.69 2.43 3.24
N GLN A 226 1.93 2.53 2.76
CA GLN A 226 2.33 1.91 1.48
C GLN A 226 2.86 0.49 1.66
N ILE A 227 3.27 0.10 2.87
CA ILE A 227 3.99 -1.17 3.12
C ILE A 227 3.11 -2.38 2.84
N TYR A 228 1.81 -2.31 3.11
CA TYR A 228 0.89 -3.42 2.85
C TYR A 228 0.78 -3.74 1.34
N LEU A 229 0.95 -2.73 0.47
CA LEU A 229 0.95 -2.91 -0.98
C LEU A 229 2.17 -3.69 -1.48
N LEU A 230 3.26 -3.68 -0.71
CA LEU A 230 4.51 -4.38 -1.04
C LEU A 230 4.47 -5.87 -0.66
N GLN A 231 3.33 -6.36 -0.14
CA GLN A 231 3.08 -7.77 0.16
C GLN A 231 1.95 -8.35 -0.70
N PRO A 232 2.17 -8.55 -2.01
CA PRO A 232 1.17 -9.26 -2.79
C PRO A 232 1.10 -10.72 -2.34
N SER A 233 -0.11 -11.15 -2.06
CA SER A 233 -0.43 -12.56 -1.84
C SER A 233 -0.95 -13.16 -3.15
N GLY A 234 -0.31 -14.23 -3.61
CA GLY A 234 -0.80 -15.07 -4.72
C GLY A 234 -0.18 -14.79 -6.10
N PRO A 235 -0.53 -15.61 -7.10
CA PRO A 235 0.09 -15.63 -8.43
C PRO A 235 -0.21 -14.38 -9.29
N PHE A 236 -1.18 -13.55 -8.89
CA PHE A 236 -1.59 -12.34 -9.62
C PHE A 236 -1.22 -11.07 -8.85
N ALA A 237 -0.01 -11.04 -8.30
CA ALA A 237 0.54 -9.86 -7.66
C ALA A 237 0.46 -8.64 -8.59
N ASP A 238 -0.31 -7.61 -8.21
CA ASP A 238 -0.42 -6.37 -8.98
C ASP A 238 0.89 -5.57 -8.88
N ILE A 239 1.80 -5.81 -9.83
CA ILE A 239 3.11 -5.17 -9.87
C ILE A 239 3.00 -3.64 -10.02
N ASP A 240 1.97 -3.15 -10.71
CA ASP A 240 1.73 -1.73 -10.89
C ASP A 240 1.32 -1.08 -9.58
N LEU A 241 0.53 -1.77 -8.77
CA LEU A 241 0.18 -1.32 -7.43
C LEU A 241 1.40 -1.27 -6.50
N ILE A 242 2.30 -2.25 -6.58
CA ILE A 242 3.57 -2.26 -5.83
C ILE A 242 4.43 -1.07 -6.25
N CYS A 243 4.62 -0.86 -7.56
CA CYS A 243 5.46 0.21 -8.08
C CYS A 243 4.89 1.59 -7.71
N ARG A 244 3.56 1.77 -7.78
CA ARG A 244 2.88 2.98 -7.31
C ARG A 244 3.03 3.19 -5.80
N GLY A 245 2.89 2.13 -5.01
CA GLY A 245 3.12 2.18 -3.56
C GLY A 245 4.56 2.59 -3.21
N LEU A 246 5.53 2.04 -3.95
CA LEU A 246 6.95 2.35 -3.77
C LEU A 246 7.29 3.80 -4.15
N ASP A 247 6.80 4.29 -5.30
CA ASP A 247 6.95 5.68 -5.71
C ASP A 247 6.31 6.63 -4.70
N ARG A 248 5.10 6.31 -4.21
CA ARG A 248 4.44 7.11 -3.18
C ARG A 248 5.24 7.15 -1.87
N PHE A 249 5.74 6.00 -1.41
CA PHE A 249 6.61 5.91 -0.25
C PHE A 249 7.87 6.77 -0.43
N HIS A 250 8.55 6.61 -1.57
CA HIS A 250 9.75 7.38 -1.90
C HIS A 250 9.50 8.89 -1.86
N ARG A 251 8.44 9.38 -2.50
CA ARG A 251 8.12 10.82 -2.50
C ARG A 251 7.86 11.38 -1.10
N LEU A 252 7.14 10.65 -0.25
CA LEU A 252 6.86 11.06 1.12
C LEU A 252 8.14 11.10 1.96
N VAL A 253 8.93 10.02 1.93
CA VAL A 253 10.19 9.94 2.68
C VAL A 253 11.19 10.98 2.18
N ARG A 254 11.35 11.14 0.86
CA ARG A 254 12.28 12.10 0.27
C ARG A 254 11.90 13.53 0.58
N ALA A 255 10.60 13.85 0.61
CA ALA A 255 10.12 15.16 1.03
C ALA A 255 10.50 15.48 2.48
N LEU A 256 10.55 14.48 3.36
CA LEU A 256 11.00 14.64 4.74
C LEU A 256 12.53 14.72 4.83
N THR A 257 13.24 13.65 4.44
CA THR A 257 14.69 13.50 4.65
C THR A 257 15.54 14.42 3.79
N GLY A 258 14.99 14.97 2.72
CA GLY A 258 15.68 15.93 1.87
C GLY A 258 15.64 17.37 2.34
N TYR A 259 14.74 17.70 3.26
CA TYR A 259 14.44 19.09 3.59
C TYR A 259 14.38 19.36 5.10
N ILE A 260 14.05 18.37 5.94
CA ILE A 260 14.02 18.52 7.39
C ILE A 260 15.28 17.90 7.99
N GLU A 261 15.94 18.67 8.85
CA GLU A 261 17.03 18.19 9.69
C GLU A 261 16.46 17.53 10.94
N PHE A 262 16.41 16.19 10.92
CA PHE A 262 15.98 15.39 12.06
C PHE A 262 17.06 15.28 13.12
N GLU A 263 16.65 15.36 14.39
CA GLU A 263 17.57 15.15 15.50
C GLU A 263 17.95 13.68 15.63
N ARG A 264 19.20 13.41 15.99
CA ARG A 264 19.67 12.03 16.18
C ARG A 264 18.92 11.39 17.34
N GLY A 265 18.29 10.24 17.09
CA GLY A 265 17.51 9.53 18.10
C GLY A 265 16.10 10.08 18.32
N SER A 266 15.65 11.06 17.52
CA SER A 266 14.26 11.51 17.59
C SER A 266 13.29 10.40 17.19
N THR A 267 12.05 10.50 17.68
CA THR A 267 11.00 9.54 17.34
C THR A 267 10.75 9.50 15.84
N TRP A 268 10.76 10.65 15.14
CA TRP A 268 10.60 10.69 13.69
C TRP A 268 11.76 10.04 12.96
N ALA A 269 13.01 10.26 13.39
CA ALA A 269 14.17 9.59 12.81
C ALA A 269 14.11 8.06 13.00
N ALA A 270 13.69 7.60 14.18
CA ALA A 270 13.53 6.17 14.48
C ALA A 270 12.44 5.52 13.62
N ILE A 271 11.29 6.19 13.46
CA ILE A 271 10.19 5.75 12.59
C ILE A 271 10.68 5.67 11.13
N LEU A 272 11.32 6.73 10.60
CA LEU A 272 11.85 6.75 9.24
C LEU A 272 12.82 5.59 8.97
N SER A 273 13.74 5.34 9.90
CA SER A 273 14.69 4.22 9.81
C SER A 273 13.98 2.88 9.78
N SER A 274 13.00 2.66 10.67
CA SER A 274 12.22 1.43 10.70
C SER A 274 11.39 1.22 9.44
N LEU A 275 10.69 2.25 8.94
CA LEU A 275 9.90 2.15 7.71
C LEU A 275 10.79 1.87 6.49
N THR A 276 11.96 2.53 6.41
CA THR A 276 12.96 2.28 5.36
C THR A 276 13.42 0.84 5.37
N LYS A 277 13.72 0.30 6.56
CA LYS A 277 14.08 -1.11 6.73
C LYS A 277 12.94 -2.03 6.28
N GLN A 278 11.71 -1.80 6.75
CA GLN A 278 10.56 -2.62 6.40
C GLN A 278 10.32 -2.66 4.89
N VAL A 279 10.36 -1.51 4.20
CA VAL A 279 10.23 -1.47 2.74
C VAL A 279 11.38 -2.21 2.05
N SER A 280 12.61 -2.07 2.55
CA SER A 280 13.79 -2.76 2.03
C SER A 280 13.65 -4.28 2.14
N ASP A 281 13.30 -4.78 3.33
CA ASP A 281 13.12 -6.21 3.62
C ASP A 281 12.02 -6.85 2.75
N ARG A 282 11.01 -6.09 2.33
CA ARG A 282 9.92 -6.57 1.44
C ARG A 282 10.32 -6.62 -0.03
N ILE A 283 11.19 -5.73 -0.47
CA ILE A 283 11.60 -5.63 -1.87
C ILE A 283 12.84 -6.48 -2.17
N GLU A 284 13.75 -6.66 -1.20
CA GLU A 284 15.01 -7.38 -1.39
C GLU A 284 14.86 -8.77 -2.03
N PRO A 285 13.95 -9.65 -1.57
CA PRO A 285 13.80 -10.99 -2.16
C PRO A 285 13.46 -10.91 -3.65
N ARG A 286 12.58 -9.97 -4.02
CA ARG A 286 12.15 -9.78 -5.41
C ARG A 286 13.31 -9.34 -6.31
N LEU A 287 14.23 -8.51 -5.78
CA LEU A 287 15.43 -8.11 -6.52
C LEU A 287 16.36 -9.29 -6.79
N ARG A 288 16.48 -10.20 -5.82
CA ARG A 288 17.29 -11.43 -5.95
C ARG A 288 16.73 -12.38 -7.00
N ASP A 289 15.40 -12.42 -7.15
CA ASP A 289 14.71 -13.31 -8.09
C ASP A 289 14.68 -12.81 -9.54
N VAL A 290 14.94 -11.51 -9.79
CA VAL A 290 14.92 -10.93 -11.16
C VAL A 290 15.80 -11.69 -12.15
N VAL A 291 17.05 -11.96 -11.79
CA VAL A 291 18.03 -12.59 -12.70
C VAL A 291 17.70 -14.08 -12.93
N PRO A 292 17.38 -14.88 -11.90
CA PRO A 292 16.84 -16.22 -12.09
C PRO A 292 15.61 -16.28 -13.01
N ASP A 293 14.61 -15.42 -12.76
CA ASP A 293 13.36 -15.41 -13.53
C ASP A 293 13.61 -15.04 -14.98
N LEU A 294 14.43 -14.01 -15.22
CA LEU A 294 14.83 -13.59 -16.57
C LEU A 294 15.53 -14.71 -17.34
N ASN A 295 16.47 -15.40 -16.70
CA ASN A 295 17.17 -16.51 -17.33
C ASN A 295 16.26 -17.69 -17.61
N GLN A 296 15.33 -18.01 -16.72
CA GLN A 296 14.38 -19.11 -16.92
C GLN A 296 13.35 -18.79 -18.01
N ALA A 297 12.91 -17.54 -18.10
CA ALA A 297 11.93 -17.09 -19.09
C ALA A 297 12.50 -17.04 -20.51
N LEU A 298 13.75 -16.58 -20.68
CA LEU A 298 14.37 -16.34 -21.99
C LEU A 298 15.26 -17.49 -22.48
N ARG A 299 15.37 -18.58 -21.72
CA ARG A 299 16.13 -19.76 -22.12
C ARG A 299 15.30 -20.70 -23.01
N ARG A 300 15.94 -21.28 -24.02
CA ARG A 300 15.38 -22.38 -24.81
C ARG A 300 15.31 -23.69 -24.01
N GLY A 301 14.23 -24.46 -24.16
CA GLY A 301 14.14 -25.83 -23.65
C GLY A 301 15.31 -26.70 -24.13
N ARG A 302 15.68 -27.73 -23.34
CA ARG A 302 16.82 -28.61 -23.67
C ARG A 302 16.62 -29.37 -24.99
N ASP A 303 15.38 -29.73 -25.31
CA ASP A 303 15.00 -30.37 -26.56
C ASP A 303 14.10 -29.46 -27.39
N ALA A 304 14.38 -29.33 -28.69
CA ALA A 304 13.58 -28.52 -29.61
C ALA A 304 12.12 -28.98 -29.72
N SER A 305 11.84 -30.27 -29.49
CA SER A 305 10.50 -30.87 -29.51
C SER A 305 9.67 -30.58 -28.26
N THR A 306 10.30 -30.11 -27.18
CA THR A 306 9.63 -29.78 -25.91
C THR A 306 9.74 -28.30 -25.55
N ASP A 307 10.29 -27.48 -26.44
CA ASP A 307 10.40 -26.03 -26.22
C ASP A 307 9.00 -25.44 -26.11
N ARG A 308 8.71 -24.84 -24.96
CA ARG A 308 7.42 -24.21 -24.66
C ARG A 308 7.68 -22.88 -23.98
N LEU A 309 6.86 -21.90 -24.33
CA LEU A 309 6.84 -20.62 -23.64
C LEU A 309 6.01 -20.77 -22.36
N ASP A 310 6.63 -20.54 -21.21
CA ASP A 310 5.95 -20.47 -19.93
C ASP A 310 5.54 -19.01 -19.68
N ASN A 311 4.24 -18.73 -19.86
CA ASN A 311 3.70 -17.37 -19.74
C ASN A 311 3.83 -16.81 -18.31
N ASP A 312 3.76 -17.67 -17.29
CA ASP A 312 3.85 -17.22 -15.89
C ASP A 312 5.28 -16.79 -15.57
N ARG A 313 6.28 -17.54 -16.05
CA ARG A 313 7.69 -17.17 -15.94
C ARG A 313 8.03 -15.91 -16.73
N LEU A 314 7.46 -15.79 -17.93
CA LEU A 314 7.65 -14.61 -18.76
C LEU A 314 7.10 -13.36 -18.08
N LEU A 315 5.89 -13.46 -17.53
CA LEU A 315 5.26 -12.39 -16.76
C LEU A 315 6.09 -12.04 -15.52
N ALA A 316 6.57 -13.03 -14.77
CA ALA A 316 7.45 -12.82 -13.61
C ALA A 316 8.72 -12.04 -13.99
N ALA A 317 9.39 -12.42 -15.09
CA ALA A 317 10.58 -11.74 -15.57
C ALA A 317 10.30 -10.29 -16.01
N ILE A 318 9.21 -10.03 -16.75
CA ILE A 318 8.80 -8.67 -17.15
C ILE A 318 8.52 -7.81 -15.91
N ASN A 319 7.74 -8.35 -14.97
CA ASN A 319 7.40 -7.69 -13.71
C ASN A 319 8.64 -7.41 -12.87
N GLY A 320 9.61 -8.34 -12.84
CA GLY A 320 10.89 -8.17 -12.16
C GLY A 320 11.72 -7.02 -12.73
N ILE A 321 11.84 -6.92 -14.05
CA ILE A 321 12.55 -5.82 -14.72
C ILE A 321 11.85 -4.47 -14.48
N TYR A 322 10.52 -4.43 -14.53
CA TYR A 322 9.75 -3.23 -14.26
C TYR A 322 9.89 -2.74 -12.80
N LEU A 323 9.83 -3.68 -11.84
CA LEU A 323 10.10 -3.37 -10.44
C LEU A 323 11.53 -2.86 -10.23
N LEU A 324 12.51 -3.51 -10.85
CA LEU A 324 13.91 -3.13 -10.76
C LEU A 324 14.14 -1.70 -11.30
N ALA A 325 13.49 -1.32 -12.39
CA ALA A 325 13.50 0.05 -12.90
C ALA A 325 12.85 1.04 -11.92
N THR A 326 11.73 0.68 -11.28
CA THR A 326 11.09 1.53 -10.26
C THR A 326 11.98 1.72 -9.03
N VAL A 327 12.65 0.66 -8.57
CA VAL A 327 13.59 0.70 -7.44
C VAL A 327 14.78 1.62 -7.74
N ARG A 328 15.26 1.65 -8.99
CA ARG A 328 16.32 2.58 -9.41
C ARG A 328 15.97 4.03 -9.09
N GLU A 329 14.74 4.45 -9.40
CA GLU A 329 14.25 5.81 -9.13
C GLU A 329 14.04 6.06 -7.63
N CYS A 330 13.67 5.01 -6.88
CA CYS A 330 13.36 5.11 -5.45
C CYS A 330 14.56 4.87 -4.52
N ARG A 331 15.75 4.59 -5.06
CA ARG A 331 16.91 4.06 -4.30
C ARG A 331 17.31 4.90 -3.09
N ALA A 332 17.14 6.23 -3.16
CA ALA A 332 17.54 7.15 -2.10
C ALA A 332 16.66 7.05 -0.83
N SER A 333 15.54 6.32 -0.90
CA SER A 333 14.65 6.08 0.24
C SER A 333 14.69 4.62 0.71
N MET A 334 15.66 3.84 0.25
CA MET A 334 15.79 2.42 0.55
C MET A 334 17.22 2.07 0.97
N ALA A 335 17.36 1.00 1.74
CA ALA A 335 18.66 0.50 2.20
C ALA A 335 19.11 -0.73 1.36
N LEU A 336 18.95 -0.67 0.03
CA LEU A 336 19.18 -1.81 -0.87
C LEU A 336 20.31 -1.61 -1.89
N ASN A 337 21.17 -0.60 -1.74
CA ASN A 337 22.12 -0.18 -2.78
C ASN A 337 22.96 -1.34 -3.34
N ALA A 338 23.61 -2.13 -2.48
CA ALA A 338 24.47 -3.23 -2.93
C ALA A 338 23.71 -4.34 -3.67
N VAL A 339 22.56 -4.77 -3.14
CA VAL A 339 21.72 -5.80 -3.77
C VAL A 339 21.15 -5.29 -5.09
N PHE A 340 20.73 -4.02 -5.13
CA PHE A 340 20.26 -3.37 -6.34
C PHE A 340 21.35 -3.29 -7.40
N ASP A 341 22.55 -2.79 -7.09
CA ASP A 341 23.62 -2.62 -8.06
C ASP A 341 24.03 -3.96 -8.68
N GLN A 342 24.09 -5.01 -7.86
CA GLN A 342 24.33 -6.37 -8.32
C GLN A 342 23.22 -6.86 -9.25
N ALA A 343 21.95 -6.78 -8.83
CA ALA A 343 20.81 -7.21 -9.64
C ALA A 343 20.69 -6.39 -10.94
N TRP A 344 21.00 -5.10 -10.89
CA TRP A 344 20.99 -4.19 -12.04
C TRP A 344 22.05 -4.58 -13.08
N SER A 345 23.31 -4.80 -12.67
CA SER A 345 24.37 -5.23 -13.58
C SER A 345 24.06 -6.60 -14.19
N GLN A 346 23.79 -7.59 -13.32
CA GLN A 346 23.59 -8.97 -13.73
C GLN A 346 22.37 -9.15 -14.64
N SER A 347 21.27 -8.43 -14.38
CA SER A 347 20.09 -8.48 -15.25
C SER A 347 20.37 -7.87 -16.62
N GLY A 348 21.19 -6.82 -16.71
CA GLY A 348 21.60 -6.22 -17.98
C GLY A 348 22.41 -7.20 -18.83
N GLU A 349 23.49 -7.73 -18.26
CA GLU A 349 24.36 -8.71 -18.94
C GLU A 349 23.61 -9.97 -19.36
N ALA A 350 22.78 -10.52 -18.46
CA ALA A 350 21.96 -11.69 -18.75
C ALA A 350 20.96 -11.42 -19.87
N LEU A 351 20.29 -10.26 -19.86
CA LEU A 351 19.32 -9.90 -20.89
C LEU A 351 19.99 -9.77 -22.27
N GLU A 352 21.12 -9.08 -22.37
CA GLU A 352 21.87 -8.96 -23.64
C GLU A 352 22.29 -10.33 -24.18
N MET A 353 22.83 -11.18 -23.31
CA MET A 353 23.24 -12.54 -23.67
C MET A 353 22.06 -13.37 -24.20
N GLN A 354 20.90 -13.32 -23.54
CA GLN A 354 19.72 -14.08 -23.97
C GLN A 354 19.10 -13.50 -25.25
N LEU A 355 19.12 -12.17 -25.43
CA LEU A 355 18.67 -11.51 -26.67
C LEU A 355 19.52 -11.93 -27.86
N GLN A 356 20.84 -11.92 -27.71
CA GLN A 356 21.77 -12.34 -28.76
C GLN A 356 21.54 -13.82 -29.14
N ARG A 357 21.42 -14.70 -28.13
CA ARG A 357 21.12 -16.12 -28.36
C ARG A 357 19.79 -16.34 -29.09
N ASN A 358 18.74 -15.63 -28.69
CA ASN A 358 17.44 -15.76 -29.35
C ASN A 358 17.44 -15.17 -30.77
N LEU A 359 18.20 -14.11 -31.05
CA LEU A 359 18.42 -13.60 -32.41
C LEU A 359 19.15 -14.62 -33.29
N ASP A 360 20.20 -15.26 -32.79
CA ASP A 360 20.92 -16.30 -33.52
C ASP A 360 20.02 -17.50 -33.82
N LEU A 361 19.16 -17.88 -32.87
CA LEU A 361 18.17 -18.95 -33.06
C LEU A 361 17.11 -18.58 -34.13
N ILE A 362 16.65 -17.33 -34.19
CA ILE A 362 15.74 -16.88 -35.23
C ILE A 362 16.40 -16.88 -36.61
N ARG A 363 17.69 -16.52 -36.72
CA ARG A 363 18.40 -16.64 -38.01
C ARG A 363 18.46 -18.07 -38.50
N GLN A 364 18.57 -19.04 -37.58
CA GLN A 364 18.57 -20.47 -37.92
C GLN A 364 17.18 -21.01 -38.24
N ASN A 365 16.15 -20.56 -37.50
CA ASN A 365 14.76 -21.01 -37.66
C ASN A 365 13.79 -19.82 -37.68
N PRO A 366 13.71 -19.05 -38.79
CA PRO A 366 12.91 -17.82 -38.86
C PRO A 366 11.42 -17.98 -38.61
N ALA A 367 10.89 -19.17 -38.91
CA ALA A 367 9.47 -19.47 -38.83
C ALA A 367 9.03 -20.00 -37.44
N ASP A 368 9.94 -20.15 -36.48
CA ASP A 368 9.59 -20.69 -35.15
C ASP A 368 8.82 -19.63 -34.31
N PRO A 369 7.52 -19.86 -34.03
CA PRO A 369 6.70 -18.88 -33.32
C PRO A 369 7.10 -18.73 -31.85
N ILE A 370 7.68 -19.76 -31.23
CA ILE A 370 8.04 -19.76 -29.80
C ILE A 370 9.27 -18.90 -29.57
N ILE A 371 10.29 -19.06 -30.42
CA ILE A 371 11.52 -18.25 -30.35
C ILE A 371 11.20 -16.79 -30.65
N SER A 372 10.32 -16.56 -31.63
CA SER A 372 9.80 -15.23 -31.96
C SER A 372 9.11 -14.56 -30.77
N ALA A 373 8.17 -15.25 -30.12
CA ALA A 373 7.45 -14.71 -28.96
C ALA A 373 8.38 -14.46 -27.75
N ARG A 374 9.35 -15.35 -27.52
CA ARG A 374 10.38 -15.18 -26.49
C ARG A 374 11.25 -13.96 -26.74
N LEU A 375 11.68 -13.75 -28.00
CA LEU A 375 12.46 -12.56 -28.35
C LEU A 375 11.64 -11.27 -28.17
N ASP A 376 10.35 -11.28 -28.53
CA ASP A 376 9.48 -10.11 -28.34
C ASP A 376 9.37 -9.70 -26.87
N ALA A 377 9.25 -10.67 -25.98
CA ALA A 377 9.27 -10.42 -24.55
C ALA A 377 10.62 -9.88 -24.06
N GLY A 378 11.73 -10.45 -24.54
CA GLY A 378 13.08 -9.93 -24.26
C GLY A 378 13.27 -8.49 -24.73
N ILE A 379 12.76 -8.15 -25.93
CA ILE A 379 12.79 -6.78 -26.46
C ILE A 379 11.99 -5.83 -25.56
N LYS A 380 10.84 -6.28 -25.04
CA LYS A 380 10.05 -5.47 -24.10
C LYS A 380 10.79 -5.23 -22.78
N MET A 381 11.49 -6.24 -22.26
CA MET A 381 12.35 -6.07 -21.09
C MET A 381 13.50 -5.08 -21.39
N ALA A 382 14.07 -5.14 -22.60
CA ALA A 382 15.17 -4.27 -23.02
C ALA A 382 14.75 -2.81 -23.17
N GLU A 383 13.50 -2.56 -23.60
CA GLU A 383 12.91 -1.22 -23.65
C GLU A 383 12.92 -0.55 -22.27
N VAL A 384 12.55 -1.31 -21.23
CA VAL A 384 12.53 -0.84 -19.83
C VAL A 384 13.95 -0.76 -19.25
N ARG A 385 14.80 -1.76 -19.54
CA ARG A 385 16.13 -1.89 -18.92
C ARG A 385 17.18 -0.96 -19.50
N PHE A 386 17.12 -0.66 -20.80
CA PHE A 386 18.14 0.12 -21.51
C PHE A 386 17.57 1.46 -21.97
N ASN A 387 16.64 1.43 -22.94
CA ASN A 387 15.86 2.56 -23.45
C ASN A 387 15.04 2.11 -24.69
N PRO A 388 14.09 2.95 -25.16
CA PRO A 388 13.34 2.68 -26.39
C PRO A 388 14.20 2.54 -27.65
N GLU A 389 15.27 3.32 -27.79
CA GLU A 389 16.13 3.31 -28.99
C GLU A 389 16.87 1.97 -29.18
N TYR A 390 17.30 1.37 -28.09
CA TYR A 390 17.93 0.05 -28.08
C TYR A 390 16.91 -1.03 -28.45
N ALA A 391 15.69 -0.97 -27.91
CA ALA A 391 14.61 -1.88 -28.29
C ALA A 391 14.27 -1.78 -29.78
N GLU A 392 14.21 -0.57 -30.35
CA GLU A 392 14.01 -0.37 -31.80
C GLU A 392 15.13 -0.96 -32.65
N THR A 393 16.37 -0.92 -32.15
CA THR A 393 17.51 -1.56 -32.82
C THR A 393 17.35 -3.09 -32.85
N LEU A 394 16.90 -3.70 -31.74
CA LEU A 394 16.61 -5.13 -31.68
C LEU A 394 15.43 -5.54 -32.57
N LYS A 395 14.35 -4.73 -32.64
CA LYS A 395 13.21 -4.98 -33.54
C LYS A 395 13.67 -5.01 -35.00
N ARG A 396 14.53 -4.07 -35.41
CA ARG A 396 15.13 -4.06 -36.76
C ARG A 396 16.03 -5.27 -37.01
N ALA A 397 16.84 -5.66 -36.01
CA ALA A 397 17.69 -6.85 -36.11
C ALA A 397 16.86 -8.14 -36.27
N ARG A 398 15.75 -8.27 -35.53
CA ARG A 398 14.79 -9.37 -35.67
C ARG A 398 14.18 -9.41 -37.06
N ALA A 399 13.64 -8.29 -37.54
CA ALA A 399 13.03 -8.21 -38.87
C ALA A 399 14.03 -8.57 -39.98
N SER A 400 15.30 -8.21 -39.82
CA SER A 400 16.37 -8.58 -40.76
C SER A 400 16.68 -10.08 -40.69
N ALA A 401 16.76 -10.66 -39.49
CA ALA A 401 16.97 -12.09 -39.28
C ALA A 401 15.84 -12.94 -39.88
N GLN A 402 14.61 -12.45 -39.86
CA GLN A 402 13.45 -13.14 -40.45
C GLN A 402 13.42 -13.13 -41.98
N ARG A 403 14.08 -12.15 -42.61
CA ARG A 403 14.16 -12.00 -44.08
C ARG A 403 15.39 -12.67 -44.71
N ALA A 404 16.30 -13.22 -43.89
CA ALA A 404 17.56 -13.78 -44.36
C ALA A 404 17.43 -15.21 -44.94
N ASN A 405 16.20 -15.73 -45.02
CA ASN A 405 15.76 -16.91 -45.79
C ASN A 405 14.61 -16.47 -46.70
#